data_AF-A0A538EKU0-F1
#
_entry.id   AF-A0A538EKU0-F1
#
_cell.length_a   1.000
_cell.length_b   1.000
_cell.length_c   1.000
_cell.angle_alpha   90.00
_cell.angle_beta   90.00
_cell.angle_gamma   90.00
#
_symmetry.space_group_name_H-M   'P 1'
#
loop_
_entity.id
_entity.type
_entity.pdbx_description
1 polymer ?
#
loop_
_entity_poly.entity_id
_entity_poly.type
_entity_poly.pdbx_seq_one_letter_code
_entity_poly.pdbx_strand_id
1 'polypeptide(L)'
;MRLVDRFNEIERELPGDWAEATLVLVVPDAGRCERAAALLGPTNPGRLGSRIRFGTARRGAGVGPDGVRRLLRLLDQEGIRGALELVRAREEPRTELRRRESLRDQWKRALDTLPADWSDVYAEVRFESTDYIERAALLLAPVNPARDGANALRFRCAHHFGYGVSPEMATRCFERCDEDGITGEVEILHALSDTNPVGTQGPVWLLNGRAV
;
A
#
# COMPACT_ATOMS: atom_id res chain seq x y z
N MET A 1 -2.94 40.01 17.58
CA MET A 1 -3.71 38.94 16.91
C MET A 1 -3.93 37.82 17.91
N ARG A 2 -5.11 37.18 17.91
CA ARG A 2 -5.40 36.02 18.78
C ARG A 2 -4.72 34.77 18.20
N LEU A 3 -4.39 33.81 19.06
CA LEU A 3 -3.72 32.57 18.65
C LEU A 3 -4.60 31.74 17.70
N VAL A 4 -5.92 31.73 17.95
CA VAL A 4 -6.87 31.05 17.06
C VAL A 4 -6.91 31.67 15.65
N ASP A 5 -6.81 32.99 15.55
CA ASP A 5 -6.83 33.68 14.26
C ASP A 5 -5.56 33.34 13.46
N ARG A 6 -4.40 33.36 14.15
CA ARG A 6 -3.13 32.98 13.54
C ARG A 6 -3.13 31.53 13.07
N PHE A 7 -3.74 30.62 13.83
CA PHE A 7 -3.87 29.22 13.41
C PHE A 7 -4.71 29.07 12.14
N ASN A 8 -5.81 29.82 12.01
CA ASN A 8 -6.65 29.79 10.81
C ASN A 8 -5.91 30.31 9.57
N GLU A 9 -5.03 31.31 9.72
CA GLU A 9 -4.16 31.78 8.64
C GLU A 9 -3.19 30.68 8.20
N ILE A 10 -2.45 30.10 9.17
CA ILE A 10 -1.50 29.02 8.92
C ILE A 10 -2.18 27.86 8.20
N GLU A 11 -3.37 27.45 8.64
CA GLU A 11 -4.07 26.32 8.04
C GLU A 11 -4.56 26.57 6.61
N ARG A 12 -4.88 27.82 6.25
CA ARG A 12 -5.22 28.19 4.86
C ARG A 12 -4.01 28.18 3.94
N GLU A 13 -2.82 28.40 4.49
CA GLU A 13 -1.55 28.34 3.75
C GLU A 13 -1.03 26.89 3.58
N LEU A 14 -1.60 25.92 4.32
CA LEU A 14 -1.20 24.52 4.18
C LEU A 14 -1.74 23.89 2.87
N PRO A 15 -1.00 22.94 2.27
CA PRO A 15 -1.44 22.19 1.09
C PRO A 15 -2.80 21.50 1.31
N GLY A 16 -3.66 21.41 0.28
CA GLY A 16 -5.00 20.83 0.43
C GLY A 16 -5.03 19.41 1.04
N ASP A 17 -3.97 18.64 0.84
CA ASP A 17 -3.76 17.24 1.24
C ASP A 17 -2.75 17.07 2.40
N TRP A 18 -2.53 18.09 3.21
CA TRP A 18 -1.69 17.94 4.40
C TRP A 18 -2.28 16.91 5.40
N ALA A 19 -1.43 16.03 5.92
CA ALA A 19 -1.83 15.01 6.88
C ALA A 19 -1.57 15.45 8.32
N GLU A 20 -0.37 15.99 8.57
CA GLU A 20 0.08 16.44 9.88
C GLU A 20 0.77 17.81 9.78
N ALA A 21 0.53 18.67 10.76
CA ALA A 21 1.25 19.93 10.91
C ALA A 21 1.79 20.07 12.33
N THR A 22 3.04 20.50 12.44
CA THR A 22 3.70 20.79 13.71
C THR A 22 3.84 22.29 13.89
N LEU A 23 3.31 22.80 15.00
CA LEU A 23 3.36 24.20 15.38
C LEU A 23 4.29 24.41 16.57
N VAL A 24 4.82 25.62 16.66
CA VAL A 24 5.49 26.12 17.87
C VAL A 24 4.79 27.39 18.33
N LEU A 25 4.42 27.39 19.61
CA LEU A 25 3.96 28.56 20.35
C LEU A 25 5.10 29.10 21.21
N VAL A 26 5.47 30.35 21.01
CA VAL A 26 6.45 31.07 21.85
C VAL A 26 5.71 31.97 22.83
N VAL A 27 5.80 31.65 24.12
CA VAL A 27 5.19 32.43 25.21
C VAL A 27 6.30 33.17 25.97
N PRO A 28 6.42 34.50 25.85
CA PRO A 28 7.53 35.25 26.47
C PRO A 28 7.54 35.20 28.00
N ASP A 29 6.36 35.12 28.61
CA ASP A 29 6.20 35.02 30.05
C ASP A 29 6.37 33.56 30.51
N ALA A 30 7.42 33.30 31.27
CA ALA A 30 7.76 31.97 31.77
C ALA A 30 6.67 31.34 32.66
N GLY A 31 5.99 32.14 33.49
CA GLY A 31 4.91 31.64 34.36
C GLY A 31 3.65 31.29 33.55
N ARG A 32 3.38 32.04 32.48
CA ARG A 32 2.29 31.73 31.53
C ARG A 32 2.63 30.56 30.60
N CYS A 33 3.90 30.32 30.32
CA CYS A 33 4.36 29.23 29.45
C CYS A 33 4.01 27.85 30.02
N GLU A 34 4.20 27.64 31.32
CA GLU A 34 3.83 26.38 31.98
C GLU A 34 2.32 26.13 31.91
N ARG A 35 1.53 27.17 32.20
CA ARG A 35 0.08 27.11 32.06
C ARG A 35 -0.36 26.81 30.64
N ALA A 36 0.28 27.44 29.65
CA ALA A 36 0.00 27.22 28.24
C ALA A 36 0.28 25.77 27.81
N ALA A 37 1.38 25.18 28.28
CA ALA A 37 1.72 23.78 28.02
C ALA A 37 0.70 22.83 28.65
N ALA A 38 0.24 23.12 29.87
CA ALA A 38 -0.80 22.33 30.53
C ALA A 38 -2.12 22.34 29.76
N LEU A 39 -2.55 23.50 29.25
CA LEU A 39 -3.76 23.62 28.44
C LEU A 39 -3.64 22.90 27.09
N LEU A 40 -2.43 22.87 26.51
CA LEU A 40 -2.14 22.12 25.30
C LEU A 40 -1.94 20.61 25.56
N GLY A 41 -2.06 20.14 26.80
CA GLY A 41 -1.84 18.75 27.22
C GLY A 41 -2.39 17.66 26.28
N PRO A 42 -3.62 17.75 25.75
CA PRO A 42 -4.17 16.75 24.82
C PRO A 42 -3.36 16.55 23.53
N THR A 43 -2.52 17.51 23.16
CA THR A 43 -1.64 17.43 21.99
C THR A 43 -0.28 16.77 22.28
N ASN A 44 -0.06 16.33 23.53
CA ASN A 44 1.24 15.87 24.06
C ASN A 44 2.38 16.84 23.70
N PRO A 45 2.31 18.10 24.15
CA PRO A 45 3.24 19.13 23.72
C PRO A 45 4.65 18.92 24.29
N GLY A 46 5.67 19.12 23.46
CA GLY A 46 7.06 19.23 23.91
C GLY A 46 7.38 20.68 24.31
N ARG A 47 7.98 20.90 25.48
CA ARG A 47 8.35 22.24 25.95
C ARG A 47 9.87 22.40 26.07
N LEU A 48 10.39 23.50 25.55
CA LEU A 48 11.79 23.91 25.73
C LEU A 48 11.83 25.41 26.04
N GLY A 49 12.06 25.76 27.30
CA GLY A 49 12.05 27.16 27.76
C GLY A 49 10.69 27.83 27.53
N SER A 50 10.68 28.89 26.73
CA SER A 50 9.49 29.66 26.32
C SER A 50 8.78 29.09 25.08
N ARG A 51 9.25 27.97 24.52
CA ARG A 51 8.72 27.38 23.29
C ARG A 51 7.94 26.10 23.60
N ILE A 52 6.74 25.99 23.04
CA ILE A 52 5.86 24.83 23.17
C ILE A 52 5.59 24.30 21.76
N ARG A 53 6.05 23.09 21.48
CA ARG A 53 5.87 22.39 20.21
C ARG A 53 4.74 21.39 20.32
N PHE A 54 3.80 21.42 19.38
CA PHE A 54 2.68 20.49 19.36
C PHE A 54 2.22 20.17 17.93
N GLY A 55 1.55 19.03 17.77
CA GLY A 55 1.05 18.56 16.49
C GLY A 55 -0.47 18.72 16.34
N THR A 56 -0.91 18.83 15.10
CA THR A 56 -2.30 18.64 14.67
C THR A 56 -2.33 17.69 13.47
N ALA A 57 -3.36 16.85 13.39
CA ALA A 57 -3.51 15.87 12.31
C ALA A 57 -4.93 15.88 11.75
N ARG A 58 -5.10 15.94 10.42
CA ARG A 58 -6.42 15.78 9.78
C ARG A 58 -6.89 14.33 9.77
N ARG A 59 -5.94 13.39 9.72
CA ARG A 59 -6.16 11.94 9.70
C ARG A 59 -5.09 11.29 10.58
N GLY A 60 -5.47 10.28 11.38
CA GLY A 60 -4.58 9.58 12.31
C GLY A 60 -4.95 9.77 13.78
N ALA A 61 -4.07 9.34 14.70
CA ALA A 61 -4.33 9.29 16.14
C ALA A 61 -4.11 10.61 16.89
N GLY A 62 -3.79 11.71 16.18
CA GLY A 62 -3.51 13.02 16.77
C GLY A 62 -4.76 13.89 17.01
N VAL A 63 -4.57 15.03 17.68
CA VAL A 63 -5.64 16.03 17.87
C VAL A 63 -5.95 16.70 16.53
N GLY A 64 -7.23 16.68 16.14
CA GLY A 64 -7.68 17.34 14.91
C GLY A 64 -7.63 18.86 14.94
N PRO A 65 -7.71 19.53 13.76
CA PRO A 65 -7.69 21.00 13.66
C PRO A 65 -8.72 21.69 14.56
N ASP A 66 -9.95 21.16 14.65
CA ASP A 66 -10.97 21.71 15.54
C ASP A 66 -10.64 21.54 17.03
N GLY A 67 -9.97 20.45 17.39
CA GLY A 67 -9.41 20.26 18.72
C GLY A 67 -8.38 21.32 19.05
N VAL A 68 -7.41 21.55 18.16
CA VAL A 68 -6.40 22.59 18.32
C VAL A 68 -7.02 23.98 18.40
N ARG A 69 -7.99 24.33 17.54
CA ARG A 69 -8.72 25.61 17.63
C ARG A 69 -9.38 25.81 18.99
N ARG A 70 -9.98 24.77 19.57
CA ARG A 70 -10.57 24.85 20.92
C ARG A 70 -9.51 25.15 21.98
N LEU A 71 -8.37 24.47 21.94
CA LEU A 71 -7.29 24.69 22.90
C LEU A 71 -6.69 26.10 22.77
N LEU A 72 -6.47 26.59 21.55
CA LEU A 72 -5.98 27.95 21.32
C LEU A 72 -6.98 29.02 21.78
N ARG A 73 -8.29 28.80 21.60
CA ARG A 73 -9.31 29.70 22.16
C ARG A 73 -9.28 29.75 23.68
N LEU A 74 -8.99 28.63 24.36
CA LEU A 74 -8.83 28.62 25.82
C LEU A 74 -7.61 29.45 26.25
N LEU A 75 -6.48 29.34 25.53
CA LEU A 75 -5.30 30.19 25.78
C LEU A 75 -5.63 31.68 25.60
N ASP A 76 -6.34 32.02 24.53
CA ASP A 76 -6.77 33.40 24.25
C ASP A 76 -7.71 33.94 25.36
N GLN A 77 -8.63 33.11 25.87
CA GLN A 77 -9.53 33.45 26.98
C GLN A 77 -8.80 33.66 28.31
N GLU A 78 -7.75 32.87 28.58
CA GLU A 78 -6.90 33.06 29.76
C GLU A 78 -5.91 34.25 29.61
N GLY A 79 -5.93 34.94 28.47
CA GLY A 79 -5.06 36.08 28.18
C GLY A 79 -3.60 35.68 27.95
N ILE A 80 -3.33 34.41 27.64
CA ILE A 80 -2.00 33.92 27.31
C ILE A 80 -1.64 34.38 25.91
N ARG A 81 -0.67 35.30 25.80
CA ARG A 81 -0.19 35.83 24.52
C ARG A 81 1.10 35.15 24.09
N GLY A 82 1.26 34.97 22.79
CA GLY A 82 2.47 34.40 22.20
C GLY A 82 2.50 34.49 20.69
N ALA A 83 3.61 34.07 20.10
CA ALA A 83 3.77 33.92 18.66
C ALA A 83 3.54 32.46 18.26
N LEU A 84 2.65 32.22 17.29
CA LEU A 84 2.37 30.89 16.76
C LEU A 84 2.95 30.76 15.35
N GLU A 85 3.80 29.75 15.17
CA GLU A 85 4.54 29.52 13.94
C GLU A 85 4.38 28.07 13.48
N LEU A 86 4.30 27.87 12.16
CA LEU A 86 4.39 26.56 11.54
C LEU A 86 5.86 26.16 11.43
N VAL A 87 6.23 25.03 12.04
CA VAL A 87 7.60 24.50 11.97
C VAL A 87 7.74 23.48 10.85
N ARG A 88 6.71 22.66 10.66
CA ARG A 88 6.70 21.61 9.64
C ARG A 88 5.27 21.29 9.25
N ALA A 89 5.01 21.26 7.96
CA ALA A 89 3.87 20.53 7.41
C ALA A 89 4.40 19.23 6.82
N ARG A 90 3.76 18.11 7.15
CA ARG A 90 3.94 16.86 6.43
C ARG A 90 2.73 16.70 5.53
N GLU A 91 2.97 16.90 4.25
CA GLU A 91 2.09 16.36 3.22
C GLU A 91 2.01 14.86 3.44
N GLU A 92 0.83 14.28 3.24
CA GLU A 92 0.75 12.84 3.11
C GLU A 92 1.78 12.48 2.03
N PRO A 93 2.80 11.65 2.30
CA PRO A 93 3.36 10.91 1.20
C PRO A 93 2.11 10.22 0.66
N ARG A 94 1.64 10.63 -0.52
CA ARG A 94 0.90 9.70 -1.35
C ARG A 94 1.84 8.52 -1.33
N THR A 95 1.45 7.50 -0.58
CA THR A 95 1.98 6.18 -0.84
C THR A 95 1.45 5.97 -2.26
N GLU A 96 2.22 6.44 -3.23
CA GLU A 96 2.55 5.62 -4.36
C GLU A 96 2.98 4.31 -3.70
N LEU A 97 1.97 3.48 -3.37
CA LEU A 97 1.93 2.15 -3.89
C LEU A 97 2.47 2.38 -5.30
N ARG A 98 3.78 2.17 -5.51
CA ARG A 98 4.26 1.77 -6.81
C ARG A 98 3.19 0.78 -7.20
N ARG A 99 2.32 1.14 -8.15
CA ARG A 99 1.25 0.25 -8.59
C ARG A 99 2.03 -0.95 -9.06
N ARG A 100 2.19 -1.94 -8.18
CA ARG A 100 2.83 -3.19 -8.51
C ARG A 100 1.95 -3.69 -9.63
N GLU A 101 2.61 -4.02 -10.73
CA GLU A 101 1.92 -4.55 -11.89
C GLU A 101 0.99 -5.66 -11.41
N SER A 102 -0.28 -5.61 -11.80
CA SER A 102 -1.27 -6.59 -11.35
C SER A 102 -0.83 -8.00 -11.77
N LEU A 103 -1.24 -9.05 -11.05
CA LEU A 103 -0.90 -10.42 -11.42
C LEU A 103 -1.36 -10.72 -12.86
N ARG A 104 -2.53 -10.18 -13.23
CA ARG A 104 -3.06 -10.23 -14.59
C ARG A 104 -2.13 -9.58 -15.61
N ASP A 105 -1.63 -8.39 -15.35
CA ASP A 105 -0.79 -7.66 -16.31
C ASP A 105 0.62 -8.28 -16.38
N GLN A 106 1.16 -8.77 -15.26
CA GLN A 106 2.40 -9.55 -15.23
C GLN A 106 2.28 -10.82 -16.10
N TRP A 107 1.17 -11.55 -15.98
CA TRP A 107 0.90 -12.74 -16.78
C TRP A 107 0.84 -12.42 -18.28
N LYS A 108 0.09 -11.37 -18.67
CA LYS A 108 0.00 -10.93 -20.06
C LYS A 108 1.37 -10.55 -20.62
N ARG A 109 2.12 -9.75 -19.88
CA ARG A 109 3.48 -9.36 -20.26
C ARG A 109 4.39 -10.58 -20.42
N ALA A 110 4.28 -11.58 -19.55
CA ALA A 110 5.06 -12.80 -19.65
C ALA A 110 4.68 -13.65 -20.87
N LEU A 111 3.41 -13.68 -21.26
CA LEU A 111 2.98 -14.33 -22.50
C LEU A 111 3.45 -13.58 -23.75
N ASP A 112 3.42 -12.25 -23.73
CA ASP A 112 3.83 -11.40 -24.85
C ASP A 112 5.33 -11.53 -25.20
N THR A 113 6.15 -12.08 -24.30
CA THR A 113 7.57 -12.36 -24.57
C THR A 113 7.82 -13.71 -25.23
N LEU A 114 6.80 -14.58 -25.31
CA LEU A 114 6.96 -15.90 -25.92
C LEU A 114 6.98 -15.81 -27.46
N PRO A 115 7.69 -16.73 -28.13
CA PRO A 115 7.60 -16.90 -29.58
C PRO A 115 6.15 -17.18 -30.01
N ALA A 116 5.74 -16.73 -31.19
CA ALA A 116 4.36 -16.90 -31.68
C ALA A 116 3.90 -18.37 -31.79
N ASP A 117 4.83 -19.33 -31.85
CA ASP A 117 4.61 -20.77 -31.98
C ASP A 117 4.69 -21.54 -30.64
N TRP A 118 4.71 -20.83 -29.51
CA TRP A 118 4.67 -21.47 -28.20
C TRP A 118 3.41 -22.34 -28.06
N SER A 119 3.55 -23.48 -27.38
CA SER A 119 2.51 -24.52 -27.28
C SER A 119 2.09 -24.79 -25.84
N ASP A 120 3.05 -24.92 -24.92
CA ASP A 120 2.82 -25.26 -23.51
C ASP A 120 3.81 -24.49 -22.63
N VAL A 121 3.33 -23.98 -21.50
CA VAL A 121 4.15 -23.32 -20.49
C VAL A 121 3.91 -23.90 -19.11
N TYR A 122 5.00 -23.98 -18.35
CA TYR A 122 4.99 -24.24 -16.92
C TYR A 122 5.28 -22.94 -16.19
N ALA A 123 4.32 -22.47 -15.41
CA ALA A 123 4.34 -21.16 -14.77
C ALA A 123 4.19 -21.26 -13.26
N GLU A 124 4.63 -20.22 -12.57
CA GLU A 124 4.52 -20.07 -11.13
C GLU A 124 3.91 -18.71 -10.80
N VAL A 125 3.05 -18.69 -9.78
CA VAL A 125 2.71 -17.48 -9.05
C VAL A 125 3.23 -17.61 -7.62
N ARG A 126 4.00 -16.62 -7.18
CA ARG A 126 4.56 -16.53 -5.83
C ARG A 126 3.95 -15.34 -5.11
N PHE A 127 3.25 -15.60 -4.01
CA PHE A 127 2.54 -14.57 -3.27
C PHE A 127 3.43 -13.87 -2.26
N GLU A 128 3.18 -12.59 -2.00
CA GLU A 128 3.97 -11.80 -1.04
C GLU A 128 3.73 -12.21 0.42
N SER A 129 2.56 -12.79 0.70
CA SER A 129 2.18 -13.33 2.00
C SER A 129 1.68 -14.76 1.88
N THR A 130 2.04 -15.60 2.86
CA THR A 130 1.48 -16.95 3.01
C THR A 130 -0.02 -16.92 3.30
N ASP A 131 -0.55 -15.82 3.83
CA ASP A 131 -1.98 -15.67 4.14
C ASP A 131 -2.85 -15.68 2.89
N TYR A 132 -2.27 -15.34 1.73
CA TYR A 132 -2.98 -15.35 0.46
C TYR A 132 -3.20 -16.76 -0.09
N ILE A 133 -2.46 -17.77 0.37
CA ILE A 133 -2.43 -19.08 -0.29
C ILE A 133 -3.79 -19.75 -0.38
N GLU A 134 -4.51 -19.86 0.74
CA GLU A 134 -5.77 -20.63 0.76
C GLU A 134 -6.83 -19.94 -0.12
N ARG A 135 -6.87 -18.61 -0.07
CA ARG A 135 -7.79 -17.82 -0.88
C ARG A 135 -7.39 -17.84 -2.36
N ALA A 136 -6.12 -17.68 -2.67
CA ALA A 136 -5.60 -17.75 -4.02
C ALA A 136 -5.81 -19.13 -4.64
N ALA A 137 -5.57 -20.22 -3.89
CA ALA A 137 -5.82 -21.59 -4.37
C ALA A 137 -7.28 -21.80 -4.79
N LEU A 138 -8.23 -21.21 -4.07
CA LEU A 138 -9.65 -21.25 -4.45
C LEU A 138 -9.94 -20.44 -5.73
N LEU A 139 -9.41 -19.22 -5.83
CA LEU A 139 -9.62 -18.35 -7.00
C LEU A 139 -8.93 -18.89 -8.26
N LEU A 140 -7.79 -19.57 -8.06
CA LEU A 140 -6.98 -20.22 -9.08
C LEU A 140 -7.39 -21.68 -9.31
N ALA A 141 -8.42 -22.22 -8.64
CA ALA A 141 -8.85 -23.61 -8.83
C ALA A 141 -9.05 -24.02 -10.31
N PRO A 142 -9.58 -23.15 -11.21
CA PRO A 142 -9.70 -23.49 -12.63
C PRO A 142 -8.36 -23.69 -13.36
N VAL A 143 -7.24 -23.13 -12.85
CA VAL A 143 -5.91 -23.37 -13.43
C VAL A 143 -5.28 -24.68 -12.96
N ASN A 144 -5.97 -25.42 -12.09
CA ASN A 144 -5.50 -26.67 -11.48
C ASN A 144 -4.07 -26.58 -10.92
N PRO A 145 -3.80 -25.65 -9.98
CA PRO A 145 -2.45 -25.40 -9.52
C PRO A 145 -1.97 -26.51 -8.57
N ALA A 146 -0.67 -26.78 -8.61
CA ALA A 146 0.04 -27.56 -7.61
C ALA A 146 0.78 -26.63 -6.65
N ARG A 147 0.78 -26.96 -5.35
CA ARG A 147 1.52 -26.19 -4.35
C ARG A 147 3.02 -26.43 -4.47
N ASP A 148 3.79 -25.34 -4.50
CA ASP A 148 5.25 -25.38 -4.44
C ASP A 148 5.74 -24.48 -3.31
N GLY A 149 6.37 -25.07 -2.30
CA GLY A 149 6.79 -24.34 -1.11
C GLY A 149 5.64 -23.73 -0.29
N ALA A 150 5.97 -22.67 0.46
CA ALA A 150 5.06 -22.08 1.45
C ALA A 150 4.02 -21.14 0.82
N ASN A 151 4.45 -20.35 -0.17
CA ASN A 151 3.71 -19.23 -0.75
C ASN A 151 3.70 -19.23 -2.29
N ALA A 152 3.91 -20.37 -2.95
CA ALA A 152 3.82 -20.45 -4.41
C ALA A 152 2.89 -21.56 -4.90
N LEU A 153 2.31 -21.31 -6.08
CA LEU A 153 1.47 -22.23 -6.82
C LEU A 153 2.00 -22.32 -8.25
N ARG A 154 2.15 -23.54 -8.76
CA ARG A 154 2.58 -23.83 -10.13
C ARG A 154 1.45 -24.41 -10.94
N PHE A 155 1.42 -24.10 -12.23
CA PHE A 155 0.37 -24.57 -13.11
C PHE A 155 0.88 -24.67 -14.54
N ARG A 156 0.09 -25.34 -15.37
CA ARG A 156 0.34 -25.49 -16.80
C ARG A 156 -0.65 -24.66 -17.59
N CYS A 157 -0.17 -24.02 -18.65
CA CYS A 157 -1.02 -23.32 -19.60
C CYS A 157 -0.68 -23.75 -21.03
N ALA A 158 -1.71 -24.03 -21.83
CA ALA A 158 -1.58 -24.48 -23.20
C ALA A 158 -2.13 -23.39 -24.16
N HIS A 159 -1.44 -23.15 -25.28
CA HIS A 159 -1.77 -22.05 -26.18
C HIS A 159 -3.08 -22.30 -26.96
N HIS A 160 -3.09 -23.30 -27.84
CA HIS A 160 -4.24 -23.64 -28.69
C HIS A 160 -4.82 -25.03 -28.39
N PHE A 161 -3.97 -25.97 -27.98
CA PHE A 161 -4.31 -27.33 -27.64
C PHE A 161 -3.29 -27.84 -26.61
N GLY A 162 -3.65 -28.85 -25.81
CA GLY A 162 -2.74 -29.46 -24.85
C GLY A 162 -3.36 -29.62 -23.46
N TYR A 163 -2.50 -29.89 -22.48
CA TYR A 163 -2.91 -30.10 -21.10
C TYR A 163 -2.56 -28.87 -20.25
N GLY A 164 -3.57 -28.24 -19.67
CA GLY A 164 -3.41 -27.03 -18.90
C GLY A 164 -4.58 -26.08 -19.12
N VAL A 165 -4.52 -24.94 -18.45
CA VAL A 165 -5.51 -23.88 -18.60
C VAL A 165 -5.28 -23.08 -19.88
N SER A 166 -6.31 -22.45 -20.44
CA SER A 166 -6.11 -21.49 -21.53
C SER A 166 -5.50 -20.17 -21.02
N PRO A 167 -4.79 -19.40 -21.86
CA PRO A 167 -4.22 -18.10 -21.49
C PRO A 167 -5.27 -17.13 -20.96
N GLU A 168 -6.45 -17.14 -21.57
CA GLU A 168 -7.58 -16.27 -21.20
C GLU A 168 -8.16 -16.67 -19.85
N MET A 169 -8.27 -17.97 -19.58
CA MET A 169 -8.78 -18.44 -18.30
C MET A 169 -7.77 -18.16 -17.17
N ALA A 170 -6.47 -18.35 -17.40
CA ALA A 170 -5.43 -17.93 -16.45
C ALA A 170 -5.51 -16.42 -16.19
N THR A 171 -5.67 -15.61 -17.24
CA THR A 171 -5.84 -14.15 -17.12
C THR A 171 -7.03 -13.78 -16.23
N ARG A 172 -8.19 -14.45 -16.40
CA ARG A 172 -9.38 -14.21 -15.58
C ARG A 172 -9.20 -14.66 -14.13
N CYS A 173 -8.50 -15.76 -13.90
CA CYS A 173 -8.17 -16.20 -12.54
C CYS A 173 -7.24 -15.21 -11.83
N PHE A 174 -6.22 -14.67 -12.51
CA PHE A 174 -5.37 -13.62 -11.93
C PHE A 174 -6.12 -12.32 -11.68
N GLU A 175 -7.01 -11.92 -12.59
CA GLU A 175 -7.87 -10.74 -12.40
C GLU A 175 -8.72 -10.85 -11.12
N ARG A 176 -9.25 -12.04 -10.82
CA ARG A 176 -9.98 -12.28 -9.55
C ARG A 176 -9.08 -12.18 -8.33
N CYS A 177 -7.82 -12.62 -8.42
CA CYS A 177 -6.85 -12.44 -7.34
C CYS A 177 -6.55 -10.94 -7.13
N ASP A 178 -6.39 -10.17 -8.21
CA ASP A 178 -6.19 -8.72 -8.16
C ASP A 178 -7.39 -8.00 -7.53
N GLU A 179 -8.62 -8.38 -7.91
CA GLU A 179 -9.87 -7.86 -7.32
C GLU A 179 -9.99 -8.16 -5.81
N ASP A 180 -9.44 -9.29 -5.36
CA ASP A 180 -9.39 -9.70 -3.94
C ASP A 180 -8.18 -9.12 -3.18
N GLY A 181 -7.34 -8.31 -3.85
CA GLY A 181 -6.18 -7.64 -3.26
C GLY A 181 -4.99 -8.56 -2.99
N ILE A 182 -4.91 -9.71 -3.68
CA ILE A 182 -3.81 -10.67 -3.55
C ILE A 182 -2.64 -10.22 -4.42
N THR A 183 -1.47 -10.04 -3.80
CA THR A 183 -0.26 -9.56 -4.47
C THR A 183 0.83 -10.63 -4.55
N GLY A 184 1.70 -10.51 -5.56
CA GLY A 184 2.73 -11.51 -5.86
C GLY A 184 3.46 -11.25 -7.17
N GLU A 185 4.22 -12.24 -7.58
CA GLU A 185 4.99 -12.29 -8.82
C GLU A 185 4.52 -13.47 -9.68
N VAL A 186 4.31 -13.24 -10.97
CA VAL A 186 3.99 -14.29 -11.95
C VAL A 186 5.17 -14.48 -12.89
N GLU A 187 5.62 -15.73 -13.05
CA GLU A 187 6.76 -16.10 -13.88
C GLU A 187 6.46 -17.33 -14.73
N ILE A 188 6.89 -17.31 -15.99
CA ILE A 188 6.94 -18.50 -16.84
C ILE A 188 8.30 -19.15 -16.62
N LEU A 189 8.32 -20.30 -15.96
CA LEU A 189 9.54 -21.04 -15.64
C LEU A 189 10.11 -21.71 -16.89
N HIS A 190 9.22 -22.30 -17.70
CA HIS A 190 9.57 -23.00 -18.92
C HIS A 190 8.49 -22.86 -20.00
N ALA A 191 8.92 -22.89 -21.26
CA ALA A 191 8.05 -22.89 -22.42
C ALA A 191 8.52 -23.93 -23.45
N LEU A 192 7.57 -24.55 -24.14
CA LEU A 192 7.81 -25.39 -25.30
C LEU A 192 7.13 -24.75 -26.52
N SER A 193 7.77 -24.83 -27.67
CA SER A 193 7.22 -24.45 -28.97
C SER A 193 7.02 -25.66 -29.86
N ASP A 194 6.09 -25.55 -30.80
CA ASP A 194 5.83 -26.54 -31.85
C ASP A 194 5.65 -27.99 -31.35
N THR A 195 4.95 -28.17 -30.22
CA THR A 195 4.67 -29.52 -29.69
C THR A 195 3.40 -30.06 -30.31
N ASN A 196 3.42 -31.30 -30.81
CA ASN A 196 2.26 -31.94 -31.43
C ASN A 196 1.85 -33.21 -30.63
N PRO A 197 0.89 -33.12 -29.70
CA PRO A 197 0.50 -34.22 -28.83
C PRO A 197 -0.20 -35.33 -29.61
N VAL A 198 0.05 -36.56 -29.19
CA VAL A 198 -0.62 -37.74 -29.75
C VAL A 198 -1.78 -38.10 -28.81
N GLY A 199 -3.01 -37.82 -29.24
CA GLY A 199 -4.22 -38.08 -28.45
C GLY A 199 -4.41 -37.05 -27.31
N THR A 200 -4.75 -37.51 -26.11
CA THR A 200 -4.94 -36.65 -24.92
C THR A 200 -3.65 -36.41 -24.12
N GLN A 201 -2.54 -37.00 -24.53
CA GLN A 201 -1.27 -36.92 -23.82
C GLN A 201 -0.52 -35.65 -24.29
N GLY A 202 -0.58 -34.60 -23.47
CA GLY A 202 0.26 -33.42 -23.63
C GLY A 202 1.73 -33.68 -23.29
N PRO A 203 2.62 -32.70 -23.49
CA PRO A 203 4.02 -32.84 -23.09
C PRO A 203 4.14 -33.14 -21.59
N VAL A 204 5.09 -34.00 -21.21
CA VAL A 204 5.40 -34.29 -19.80
C VAL A 204 6.58 -33.43 -19.39
N TRP A 205 6.38 -32.59 -18.38
CA TRP A 205 7.45 -31.79 -17.80
C TRP A 205 8.27 -32.66 -16.85
N LEU A 206 9.56 -32.83 -17.14
CA LEU A 206 10.51 -33.52 -16.27
C LEU A 206 11.46 -32.50 -15.64
N LEU A 207 11.21 -32.14 -14.39
CA LEU A 207 12.07 -31.25 -13.61
C LEU A 207 12.86 -32.08 -12.60
N ASN A 208 14.19 -31.98 -12.64
CA ASN A 208 15.09 -32.75 -11.76
C ASN A 208 14.80 -34.27 -11.74
N GLY A 209 14.41 -34.83 -12.90
CA GLY A 209 14.10 -36.25 -13.05
C GLY A 209 12.73 -36.69 -12.52
N ARG A 210 11.83 -35.75 -12.19
CA ARG A 210 10.45 -36.05 -11.75
C ARG A 210 9.43 -35.40 -12.67
N ALA A 211 8.32 -36.10 -12.91
CA ALA A 211 7.19 -35.56 -13.64
C ALA A 211 6.43 -34.54 -12.77
N VAL A 212 6.07 -33.39 -13.36
CA VAL A 212 5.31 -32.31 -12.72
C VAL A 212 4.13 -31.85 -13.56
#